data_AF-A0A0F5N6Y2-F1
#
_entry.id   AF-A0A0F5N6Y2-F1
#
_cell.length_a   1.000
_cell.length_b   1.000
_cell.length_c   1.000
_cell.angle_alpha   90.00
_cell.angle_beta   90.00
_cell.angle_gamma   90.00
#
_symmetry.space_group_name_H-M   'P 1'
#
loop_
_entity.id
_entity.type
_entity.pdbx_description
1 polymer ?
#
loop_
_entity_poly.entity_id
_entity_poly.type
_entity_poly.pdbx_seq_one_letter_code
_entity_poly.pdbx_strand_id
1 'polypeptide(L)' 'MKMACAAGLLALAGLLTTGVGVASADEIEVEGNYSSLAGCEADAPNVEITHNDHLYTHWDCRQGSDGFWHVWLLN' A
#
# COMPACT_ATOMS: atom_id res chain seq x y z
N MET A 1 -26.83 49.57 7.76
CA MET A 1 -25.62 49.16 8.50
C MET A 1 -25.65 47.64 8.63
N LYS A 2 -24.86 46.91 7.84
CA LYS A 2 -23.54 46.37 8.22
C LYS A 2 -23.75 45.42 9.43
N MET A 3 -23.81 44.10 9.27
CA MET A 3 -22.66 43.26 8.95
C MET A 3 -23.12 41.94 8.29
N ALA A 4 -22.77 41.74 7.03
CA ALA A 4 -22.63 40.42 6.44
C ALA A 4 -21.13 40.10 6.46
N CYS A 5 -20.62 39.55 7.55
CA CYS A 5 -19.22 39.12 7.68
C CYS A 5 -19.08 38.22 8.92
N ALA A 6 -19.03 36.90 8.72
CA ALA A 6 -18.22 35.95 9.49
C ALA A 6 -18.63 34.49 9.15
N ALA A 7 -18.61 34.13 7.87
CA ALA A 7 -18.88 32.77 7.42
C ALA A 7 -17.72 32.19 6.61
N GLY A 8 -16.48 32.51 6.98
CA GLY A 8 -15.32 31.97 6.31
C GLY A 8 -14.10 32.14 7.17
N LEU A 9 -13.72 31.10 7.92
CA LEU A 9 -12.38 30.89 8.48
C LEU A 9 -12.26 29.56 9.27
N LEU A 10 -12.95 28.49 8.85
CA LEU A 10 -12.77 27.14 9.42
C LEU A 10 -12.57 26.07 8.32
N ALA A 11 -11.98 26.43 7.19
CA ALA A 11 -11.73 25.51 6.08
C ALA A 11 -10.26 25.11 5.90
N LEU A 12 -9.35 25.50 6.81
CA LEU A 12 -7.90 25.28 6.64
C LEU A 12 -7.18 24.56 7.80
N ALA A 13 -7.89 23.99 8.78
CA ALA A 13 -7.24 23.36 9.94
C ALA A 13 -7.12 21.83 9.87
N GLY A 14 -7.65 21.16 8.84
CA GLY A 14 -7.63 19.69 8.74
C GLY A 14 -6.65 19.11 7.70
N LEU A 15 -6.08 19.94 6.83
CA LEU A 15 -5.26 19.48 5.71
C LEU A 15 -3.78 19.24 6.10
N LEU A 16 -3.54 18.79 7.33
CA LEU A 16 -2.19 18.56 7.87
C LEU A 16 -2.16 17.24 8.65
N THR A 17 -2.40 16.12 7.97
CA THR A 17 -1.76 14.84 8.33
C THR A 17 -1.86 13.77 7.23
N THR A 18 -1.93 14.13 5.95
CA THR A 18 -1.42 13.22 4.91
C THR A 18 0.09 13.42 4.76
N GLY A 19 0.79 13.49 5.90
CA GLY A 19 2.10 12.88 5.99
C GLY A 19 1.89 11.37 5.96
N VAL A 20 1.43 10.85 4.82
CA VAL A 20 1.87 9.52 4.40
C VAL A 20 3.37 9.70 4.25
N GLY A 21 4.08 9.49 5.36
CA GLY A 21 5.49 9.21 5.29
C GLY A 21 5.57 8.07 4.31
N VAL A 22 6.01 8.38 3.10
CA VAL A 22 6.54 7.38 2.19
C VAL A 22 7.77 6.89 2.93
N ALA A 23 7.56 5.93 3.82
CA ALA A 23 8.60 4.98 4.12
C ALA A 23 8.91 4.39 2.75
N SER A 24 10.09 4.70 2.23
CA SER A 24 10.67 3.98 1.12
C SER A 24 10.95 2.55 1.61
N ALA A 25 9.88 1.79 1.86
CA ALA A 25 9.96 0.35 2.00
C ALA A 25 10.18 -0.13 0.58
N ASP A 26 11.32 -0.76 0.32
CA ASP A 26 11.54 -1.46 -0.93
C ASP A 26 10.44 -2.51 -1.02
N GLU A 27 9.55 -2.35 -1.99
CA GLU A 27 8.50 -3.31 -2.30
C GLU A 27 8.71 -3.83 -3.71
N ILE A 28 8.61 -5.14 -3.86
CA ILE A 28 8.70 -5.78 -5.17
C ILE A 28 7.52 -6.72 -5.37
N GLU A 29 7.01 -6.71 -6.59
CA GLU A 29 6.04 -7.69 -7.05
C GLU A 29 6.77 -8.96 -7.47
N VAL A 30 6.32 -10.10 -6.95
CA VAL A 30 6.80 -11.42 -7.38
C VAL A 30 5.94 -11.89 -8.52
N GLU A 31 6.58 -12.46 -9.55
CA GLU A 31 5.88 -13.03 -10.69
C GLU A 31 4.95 -14.19 -10.26
N GLY A 32 3.64 -13.96 -10.26
CA GLY A 32 2.63 -14.96 -9.93
C GLY A 32 1.21 -14.41 -9.94
N ASN A 33 0.29 -15.12 -10.61
CA ASN A 33 -1.12 -14.74 -10.71
C ASN A 33 -2.01 -15.74 -9.95
N TYR A 34 -2.63 -15.32 -8.85
CA TYR A 34 -3.51 -16.17 -8.06
C TYR A 34 -4.98 -15.77 -8.26
N SER A 35 -5.86 -16.74 -8.47
CA SER A 35 -7.30 -16.50 -8.66
C SER A 35 -8.06 -16.20 -7.36
N SER A 36 -7.41 -16.34 -6.20
CA SER A 36 -8.01 -16.09 -4.88
C SER A 36 -6.96 -15.62 -3.88
N LEU A 37 -7.37 -14.81 -2.91
CA LEU A 37 -6.53 -14.35 -1.80
C LEU A 37 -5.92 -15.53 -1.04
N ALA A 38 -6.74 -16.54 -0.71
CA ALA A 38 -6.29 -17.72 0.02
C ALA A 38 -5.17 -18.50 -0.71
N GLY A 39 -5.21 -18.52 -2.06
CA GLY A 39 -4.13 -19.11 -2.85
C GLY A 39 -2.85 -18.29 -2.79
N CYS A 40 -2.97 -16.96 -2.83
CA CYS A 40 -1.83 -16.05 -2.68
C CYS A 40 -1.20 -16.20 -1.29
N GLU A 41 -1.98 -16.17 -0.21
CA GLU A 41 -1.48 -16.28 1.17
C GLU A 41 -0.85 -17.65 1.48
N ALA A 42 -1.31 -18.70 0.81
CA ALA A 42 -0.71 -20.03 0.94
C ALA A 42 0.67 -20.13 0.29
N ASP A 43 0.89 -19.39 -0.81
CA ASP A 43 2.14 -19.44 -1.57
C ASP A 43 3.14 -18.37 -1.13
N ALA A 44 2.68 -17.17 -0.78
CA ALA A 44 3.48 -16.03 -0.31
C ALA A 44 4.61 -16.35 0.68
N PRO A 45 4.41 -17.17 1.74
CA PRO A 45 5.48 -17.50 2.68
C PRO A 45 6.56 -18.43 2.12
N ASN A 46 6.32 -19.04 0.95
CA ASN A 46 7.24 -19.97 0.28
C ASN A 46 7.93 -19.32 -0.93
N VAL A 47 7.63 -18.05 -1.21
CA VAL A 47 8.22 -17.32 -2.32
C VAL A 47 9.61 -16.83 -1.94
N GLU A 48 10.59 -17.08 -2.81
CA GLU A 48 11.97 -16.61 -2.66
C GLU A 48 12.41 -15.91 -3.95
N ILE A 49 13.16 -14.81 -3.83
CA ILE A 49 13.74 -14.09 -4.97
C ILE A 49 15.24 -14.36 -5.11
N THR A 50 15.75 -14.32 -6.34
CA THR A 50 17.17 -14.62 -6.60
C THR A 50 18.12 -13.54 -6.07
N HIS A 51 17.65 -12.32 -5.85
CA HIS A 51 18.48 -11.18 -5.46
C HIS A 51 17.95 -10.49 -4.21
N ASN A 52 18.79 -10.39 -3.17
CA ASN A 52 18.48 -9.70 -1.92
C ASN A 52 17.22 -10.21 -1.19
N ASP A 53 16.87 -11.48 -1.33
CA ASP A 53 15.71 -12.11 -0.67
C ASP A 53 15.63 -11.81 0.83
N HIS A 54 16.74 -12.01 1.53
CA HIS A 54 16.89 -11.73 2.96
C HIS A 54 16.56 -10.29 3.40
N LEU A 55 16.48 -9.33 2.47
CA LEU A 55 16.07 -7.97 2.79
C LEU A 55 14.55 -7.90 2.99
N TYR A 56 13.77 -8.74 2.33
CA TYR A 56 12.32 -8.73 2.45
C TYR A 56 11.89 -9.64 3.58
N THR A 57 11.26 -9.07 4.60
CA THR A 57 10.88 -9.79 5.83
C THR A 57 9.37 -9.95 5.96
N HIS A 58 8.63 -9.25 5.12
CA HIS A 58 7.18 -9.23 5.10
C HIS A 58 6.68 -9.52 3.69
N TRP A 59 5.48 -10.06 3.60
CA TRP A 59 4.76 -10.26 2.35
C TRP A 59 3.34 -9.72 2.49
N ASP A 60 2.76 -9.31 1.37
CA ASP A 60 1.39 -8.82 1.27
C ASP A 60 0.76 -9.33 -0.02
N CYS A 61 -0.51 -9.70 0.04
CA CYS A 61 -1.27 -10.19 -1.10
C CYS A 61 -2.18 -9.08 -1.58
N ARG A 62 -1.93 -8.55 -2.78
CA ARG A 62 -2.68 -7.43 -3.35
C ARG A 62 -3.38 -7.84 -4.63
N GLN A 63 -4.62 -7.39 -4.80
CA GLN A 63 -5.34 -7.62 -6.05
C GLN A 63 -4.92 -6.59 -7.10
N GLY A 64 -4.43 -7.08 -8.24
CA GLY A 64 -4.03 -6.27 -9.38
C GLY A 64 -5.24 -5.80 -10.20
N SER A 65 -5.01 -4.83 -11.08
CA SER A 65 -6.04 -4.31 -12.00
C SER A 65 -6.52 -5.34 -13.03
N ASP A 66 -5.77 -6.42 -13.20
CA ASP A 66 -6.07 -7.59 -14.01
C ASP A 66 -7.06 -8.56 -13.33
N GLY A 67 -7.38 -8.34 -12.05
CA GLY A 67 -8.34 -9.12 -11.28
C GLY A 67 -7.74 -10.35 -10.58
N PHE A 68 -6.44 -10.60 -10.75
CA PHE A 68 -5.69 -11.62 -10.03
C PHE A 68 -5.05 -11.03 -8.77
N TRP A 69 -4.74 -11.91 -7.83
CA TRP A 69 -3.93 -11.59 -6.66
C TRP A 69 -2.46 -11.81 -6.99
N HIS A 70 -1.62 -10.95 -6.44
CA HIS A 70 -0.16 -10.94 -6.63
C HIS A 70 0.52 -10.85 -5.27
N VAL A 71 1.68 -11.50 -5.14
CA VAL A 71 2.49 -11.45 -3.93
C VAL A 71 3.45 -10.26 -4.02
N TRP A 72 3.45 -9.43 -2.98
CA TRP A 72 4.35 -8.31 -2.82
C TRP A 72 5.26 -8.58 -1.62
N LEU A 73 6.56 -8.53 -1.84
CA LEU A 73 7.57 -8.63 -0.79
C LEU A 73 7.93 -7.23 -0.30
N LEU A 74 8.08 -7.09 1.01
CA LEU A 74 8.23 -5.82 1.72
C LEU A 74 9.42 -5.89 2.69
N ASN A 75 10.19 -4.81 2.78
CA ASN A 75 11.30 -4.60 3.74
C ASN A 75 11.02 -3.40 4.65
#